data_AF-A0A2W4KJC9-F1
#
_entry.id   AF-A0A2W4KJC9-F1
#
_cell.length_a   1.000
_cell.length_b   1.000
_cell.length_c   1.000
_cell.angle_alpha   90.00
_cell.angle_beta   90.00
_cell.angle_gamma   90.00
#
_symmetry.space_group_name_H-M   'P 1'
#
loop_
_entity.id
_entity.type
_entity.pdbx_description
1 polymer ?
#
loop_
_entity_poly.entity_id
_entity_poly.type
_entity_poly.pdbx_seq_one_letter_code
_entity_poly.pdbx_strand_id
1 'polypeptide(L)'
;MRRFSRQKLILISIDLVASVVATLMAFVVRFALEGAAIPLLFLKNFLKSLPLVLPLRGLLYSGMGLYRVLWSHAGAPEMLRLFGIVVVETAITSTVTYVMADGRYPRSVFIIGGLLNAAFLGSVRLLLKLRHQLNRLRRAQHTQNRRVLIFGAGDAGALLA
;
A
#
# COMPACT_ATOMS: atom_id res chain seq x y z
N MET A 1 -14.00 19.95 2.25
CA MET A 1 -14.09 18.52 1.84
C MET A 1 -13.20 18.10 0.64
N ARG A 2 -12.49 18.99 -0.09
CA ARG A 2 -11.68 18.62 -1.29
C ARG A 2 -10.27 18.02 -1.03
N ARG A 3 -9.71 18.10 0.20
CA ARG A 3 -8.34 17.62 0.50
C ARG A 3 -8.18 16.08 0.51
N PHE A 4 -9.23 15.33 0.83
CA PHE A 4 -9.18 13.87 0.94
C PHE A 4 -8.99 13.16 -0.40
N SER A 5 -9.41 13.75 -1.52
CA SER A 5 -9.30 13.10 -2.84
C SER A 5 -7.87 13.10 -3.37
N ARG A 6 -7.13 14.22 -3.20
CA ARG A 6 -5.73 14.33 -3.67
C ARG A 6 -4.78 13.38 -2.94
N GLN A 7 -4.91 13.26 -1.62
CA GLN A 7 -4.06 12.35 -0.85
C GLN A 7 -4.30 10.88 -1.20
N LYS A 8 -5.56 10.51 -1.49
CA LYS A 8 -5.90 9.17 -1.98
C LYS A 8 -5.31 8.89 -3.36
N LEU A 9 -5.43 9.84 -4.29
CA LEU A 9 -4.80 9.74 -5.62
C LEU A 9 -3.29 9.56 -5.52
N ILE A 10 -2.62 10.36 -4.69
CA ILE A 10 -1.16 10.24 -4.47
C ILE A 10 -0.80 8.86 -3.93
N LEU A 11 -1.53 8.35 -2.93
CA LEU A 11 -1.26 7.02 -2.40
C LEU A 11 -1.52 5.92 -3.45
N ILE A 12 -2.60 6.03 -4.24
CA ILE A 12 -2.88 5.09 -5.32
C ILE A 12 -1.72 5.07 -6.32
N SER A 13 -1.21 6.24 -6.71
CA SER A 13 -0.05 6.34 -7.61
C SER A 13 1.18 5.70 -6.99
N ILE A 14 1.45 5.94 -5.70
CA ILE A 14 2.58 5.32 -4.99
C ILE A 14 2.43 3.80 -4.95
N ASP A 15 1.27 3.28 -4.58
CA ASP A 15 1.00 1.83 -4.51
C ASP A 15 1.10 1.19 -5.91
N LEU A 16 0.67 1.90 -6.96
CA LEU A 16 0.83 1.46 -8.35
C LEU A 16 2.30 1.34 -8.75
N VAL A 17 3.09 2.37 -8.46
CA VAL A 17 4.53 2.40 -8.75
C VAL A 17 5.25 1.33 -7.93
N ALA A 18 4.92 1.20 -6.65
CA ALA A 18 5.48 0.17 -5.78
C ALA A 18 5.20 -1.24 -6.32
N SER A 19 4.01 -1.49 -6.84
CA SER A 19 3.66 -2.78 -7.44
C SER A 19 4.43 -3.07 -8.73
N VAL A 20 4.67 -2.05 -9.57
CA VAL A 20 5.53 -2.19 -10.75
C VAL A 20 6.97 -2.48 -10.34
N VAL A 21 7.50 -1.74 -9.37
CA VAL A 21 8.86 -1.93 -8.85
C VAL A 21 9.01 -3.31 -8.20
N ALA A 22 8.03 -3.75 -7.42
CA ALA A 22 8.02 -5.09 -6.82
C ALA A 22 8.04 -6.18 -7.89
N THR A 23 7.30 -6.00 -8.99
CA THR A 23 7.29 -6.96 -10.10
C THR A 23 8.64 -6.99 -10.83
N LEU A 24 9.27 -5.84 -11.05
CA LEU A 24 10.63 -5.75 -11.63
C LEU A 24 11.68 -6.39 -10.71
N MET A 25 11.61 -6.10 -9.41
CA MET A 25 12.48 -6.72 -8.41
C MET A 25 12.30 -8.24 -8.35
N ALA A 26 11.07 -8.74 -8.55
CA ALA A 26 10.83 -10.18 -8.63
C ALA A 26 11.55 -10.83 -9.82
N PHE A 27 11.62 -10.17 -10.98
CA PHE A 27 12.45 -10.64 -12.09
C PHE A 27 13.93 -10.64 -11.72
N VAL A 28 14.43 -9.54 -11.15
CA VAL A 28 15.84 -9.44 -10.74
C VAL A 28 16.20 -10.55 -9.76
N VAL A 29 15.41 -10.75 -8.71
CA VAL A 29 15.64 -11.82 -7.71
C VAL A 29 15.59 -13.19 -8.37
N ARG A 30 14.59 -13.46 -9.22
CA ARG A 30 14.46 -14.74 -9.92
C ARG A 30 15.67 -15.09 -10.77
N PHE A 31 16.16 -14.13 -11.55
CA PHE A 31 17.29 -14.32 -12.46
C PHE A 31 18.64 -14.27 -11.73
N ALA A 32 18.75 -13.46 -10.68
CA ALA A 32 19.91 -13.49 -9.78
C ALA A 32 20.05 -14.84 -9.07
N LEU A 33 18.94 -15.48 -8.68
CA LEU A 33 18.93 -16.83 -8.10
C LEU A 33 19.35 -17.92 -9.12
N GLU A 34 19.14 -17.68 -10.41
CA GLU A 34 19.56 -18.60 -11.48
C GLU A 34 20.96 -18.32 -12.04
N GLY A 35 21.60 -17.21 -11.65
CA GLY A 35 22.87 -16.77 -12.24
C GLY A 35 22.78 -16.42 -13.73
N ALA A 36 21.57 -16.25 -14.26
CA ALA A 36 21.30 -16.03 -15.68
C ALA A 36 20.90 -14.57 -15.97
N ALA A 37 21.30 -14.06 -17.14
CA ALA A 37 20.85 -12.75 -17.60
C ALA A 37 19.34 -12.76 -17.91
N ILE A 38 18.64 -11.67 -17.57
CA ILE A 38 17.21 -11.50 -17.81
C ILE A 38 16.91 -11.62 -19.31
N PRO A 39 16.18 -12.65 -19.79
CA PRO A 39 15.86 -12.78 -21.20
C PRO A 39 14.92 -11.65 -21.64
N LEU A 40 15.30 -10.93 -22.69
CA LEU A 40 14.56 -9.79 -23.26
C LEU A 40 13.11 -10.13 -23.61
N LEU A 41 12.81 -11.40 -23.87
CA LEU A 41 11.47 -11.89 -24.18
C LEU A 41 10.50 -11.71 -23.00
N PHE A 42 10.95 -11.93 -21.76
CA PHE A 42 10.13 -11.71 -20.56
C PHE A 42 9.89 -10.23 -20.32
N LEU A 43 10.91 -9.38 -20.51
CA LEU A 43 10.78 -7.94 -20.35
C LEU A 43 9.82 -7.34 -21.39
N LYS A 44 9.89 -7.80 -22.65
CA LYS A 44 8.94 -7.41 -23.70
C LYS A 44 7.51 -7.85 -23.39
N ASN A 45 7.32 -9.07 -22.88
CA ASN A 45 6.00 -9.55 -22.47
C ASN A 45 5.44 -8.77 -21.27
N PHE A 46 6.29 -8.40 -20.32
CA PHE A 46 5.93 -7.51 -19.21
C PHE A 46 5.55 -6.11 -19.68
N LEU A 47 6.32 -5.51 -20.59
CA LEU A 47 5.98 -4.21 -21.19
C LEU A 47 4.68 -4.25 -21.99
N LYS A 48 4.38 -5.36 -22.67
CA LYS A 48 3.11 -5.56 -23.37
C LYS A 48 1.92 -5.75 -22.42
N SER A 49 2.12 -6.38 -21.27
CA SER A 49 1.04 -6.60 -20.29
C SER A 49 0.80 -5.39 -19.38
N LEU A 50 1.81 -4.53 -19.19
CA LEU A 50 1.75 -3.27 -18.44
C LEU A 50 0.50 -2.42 -18.70
N PRO A 51 0.15 -2.05 -19.96
CA PRO A 51 -1.04 -1.24 -20.25
C PRO A 51 -2.37 -1.90 -19.86
N LEU A 52 -2.41 -3.23 -19.73
CA LEU A 52 -3.59 -3.97 -19.27
C LEU A 52 -3.60 -4.17 -17.76
N VAL A 53 -2.43 -4.47 -17.18
CA VAL A 53 -2.25 -4.76 -15.75
C VAL A 53 -2.38 -3.50 -14.89
N LEU A 54 -1.89 -2.35 -15.36
CA LEU A 54 -1.99 -1.08 -14.63
C LEU A 54 -3.44 -0.66 -14.32
N PRO A 55 -4.37 -0.59 -15.30
CA PRO A 55 -5.76 -0.24 -15.01
C PRO A 55 -6.46 -1.31 -14.16
N LEU A 56 -6.17 -2.61 -14.37
CA LEU A 56 -6.68 -3.68 -13.50
C LEU A 56 -6.25 -3.50 -12.04
N ARG A 57 -4.96 -3.25 -11.80
CA ARG A 57 -4.41 -2.95 -10.47
C ARG A 57 -5.05 -1.70 -9.87
N GLY A 58 -5.18 -0.64 -10.67
CA GLY A 58 -5.85 0.60 -10.25
C GLY A 58 -7.31 0.37 -9.85
N LEU A 59 -8.06 -0.41 -10.63
CA LEU A 59 -9.44 -0.80 -10.34
C LEU A 59 -9.54 -1.65 -9.08
N LEU A 60 -8.67 -2.63 -8.88
CA LEU A 60 -8.65 -3.48 -7.69
C LEU A 60 -8.35 -2.66 -6.43
N TYR A 61 -7.31 -1.82 -6.47
CA TYR A 61 -6.92 -0.99 -5.33
C TYR A 61 -7.96 0.10 -5.01
N SER A 62 -8.63 0.65 -6.02
CA SER A 62 -9.72 1.60 -5.86
C SER A 62 -11.00 0.95 -5.34
N GLY A 63 -11.40 -0.17 -5.94
CA GLY A 63 -12.66 -0.88 -5.67
C GLY A 63 -12.68 -1.58 -4.31
N MET A 64 -11.55 -2.12 -3.85
CA MET A 64 -11.50 -2.85 -2.57
C MET A 64 -11.46 -1.92 -1.34
N GLY A 65 -11.68 -0.62 -1.52
CA GLY A 65 -11.93 0.32 -0.43
C GLY A 65 -10.71 0.56 0.47
N LEU A 66 -9.51 0.25 -0.05
CA LEU A 66 -8.23 0.30 0.65
C LEU A 66 -7.87 1.71 1.15
N TYR A 67 -8.60 2.72 0.66
CA TYR A 67 -8.46 4.14 0.96
C TYR A 67 -9.68 4.76 1.64
N ARG A 68 -10.76 4.00 1.86
CA ARG A 68 -12.00 4.52 2.46
C ARG A 68 -11.85 4.75 3.97
N VAL A 69 -10.90 4.03 4.60
CA VAL A 69 -10.63 4.04 6.04
C VAL A 69 -9.25 4.64 6.34
N LEU A 70 -8.88 5.75 5.70
CA LEU A 70 -7.84 6.58 6.30
C LEU A 70 -8.42 7.10 7.63
N TRP A 71 -8.02 6.50 8.76
CA TRP A 71 -7.90 7.11 10.10
C TRP A 71 -8.87 6.78 11.25
N SER A 72 -9.84 5.87 11.12
CA SER A 72 -10.76 5.63 12.26
C SER A 72 -10.36 4.46 13.16
N HIS A 73 -10.03 3.27 12.61
CA HIS A 73 -9.88 2.04 13.42
C HIS A 73 -8.82 1.06 12.83
N ALA A 74 -7.57 1.52 12.69
CA ALA A 74 -6.48 0.74 12.08
C ALA A 74 -5.94 -0.38 12.98
N GLY A 75 -6.70 -1.48 13.10
CA GLY A 75 -6.30 -2.73 13.75
C GLY A 75 -5.80 -3.82 12.78
N ALA A 76 -5.60 -5.04 13.28
CA ALA A 76 -5.29 -6.26 12.52
C ALA A 76 -6.17 -6.55 11.29
N PRO A 77 -7.50 -6.26 11.26
CA PRO A 77 -8.33 -6.58 10.09
C PRO A 77 -7.97 -5.81 8.82
N GLU A 78 -7.32 -4.65 8.93
CA GLU A 78 -6.92 -3.87 7.75
C GLU A 78 -5.73 -4.52 7.02
N MET A 79 -4.79 -5.12 7.75
CA MET A 79 -3.68 -5.87 7.17
C MET A 79 -4.18 -7.13 6.46
N LEU A 80 -5.12 -7.86 7.05
CA LEU A 80 -5.75 -9.02 6.41
C LEU A 80 -6.46 -8.64 5.10
N ARG A 81 -7.16 -7.50 5.08
CA ARG A 81 -7.80 -7.00 3.87
C ARG A 81 -6.78 -6.68 2.77
N LEU A 82 -5.64 -6.07 3.14
CA LEU A 82 -4.53 -5.82 2.21
C LEU A 82 -3.96 -7.13 1.65
N PHE A 83 -3.71 -8.11 2.51
CA PHE A 83 -3.24 -9.42 2.07
C PHE A 83 -4.24 -10.06 1.09
N GLY A 84 -5.54 -10.02 1.39
CA GLY A 84 -6.58 -10.51 0.48
C GLY A 84 -6.57 -9.81 -0.88
N ILE A 85 -6.39 -8.48 -0.90
CA ILE A 85 -6.27 -7.70 -2.15
C ILE A 85 -5.03 -8.13 -2.94
N VAL A 86 -3.88 -8.29 -2.30
CA VAL A 86 -2.64 -8.69 -2.98
C VAL A 86 -2.75 -10.10 -3.53
N VAL A 87 -3.39 -11.03 -2.79
CA VAL A 87 -3.62 -12.40 -3.28
C VAL A 87 -4.53 -12.38 -4.51
N VAL A 88 -5.64 -11.64 -4.48
CA VAL A 88 -6.55 -11.50 -5.62
C VAL A 88 -5.85 -10.84 -6.81
N GLU A 89 -5.07 -9.79 -6.57
CA GLU A 89 -4.28 -9.10 -7.61
C GLU A 89 -3.24 -10.03 -8.24
N THR A 90 -2.53 -10.80 -7.42
CA THR A 90 -1.54 -11.78 -7.88
C THR A 90 -2.22 -12.87 -8.72
N ALA A 91 -3.38 -13.39 -8.29
CA ALA A 91 -4.11 -14.41 -9.02
C ALA A 91 -4.65 -13.92 -10.38
N ILE A 92 -5.18 -12.69 -10.43
CA ILE A 92 -5.66 -12.09 -11.68
C ILE A 92 -4.50 -11.83 -12.62
N THR A 93 -3.43 -11.19 -12.13
CA THR A 93 -2.27 -10.86 -12.97
C THR A 93 -1.54 -12.12 -13.45
N SER A 94 -1.45 -13.17 -12.63
CA SER A 94 -0.89 -14.45 -13.04
C SER A 94 -1.72 -15.10 -14.14
N THR A 95 -3.05 -15.08 -14.03
CA THR A 95 -3.94 -15.67 -15.03
C THR A 95 -3.81 -14.94 -16.38
N VAL A 96 -3.87 -13.61 -16.35
CA VAL A 96 -3.74 -12.77 -17.55
C VAL A 96 -2.40 -12.99 -18.24
N THR A 97 -1.30 -12.93 -17.49
CA THR A 97 0.05 -13.06 -18.07
C THR A 97 0.37 -14.49 -18.49
N TYR A 98 -0.18 -15.50 -17.81
CA TYR A 98 -0.05 -16.90 -18.22
C TYR A 98 -0.71 -17.16 -19.57
N VAL A 99 -1.93 -16.62 -19.77
CA VAL A 99 -2.65 -16.72 -21.05
C VAL A 99 -1.92 -15.94 -22.15
N MET A 100 -1.40 -14.75 -21.86
CA MET A 100 -0.67 -13.94 -22.86
C MET A 100 0.73 -14.48 -23.22
N ALA A 101 1.32 -15.34 -22.40
CA ALA A 101 2.67 -15.85 -22.60
C ALA A 101 2.71 -17.34 -22.99
N ASP A 102 1.60 -17.90 -23.46
CA ASP A 102 1.45 -19.30 -23.89
C ASP A 102 2.01 -20.31 -22.85
N GLY A 103 1.84 -20.02 -21.56
CA GLY A 103 2.28 -20.88 -20.47
C GLY A 103 3.80 -20.94 -20.23
N ARG A 104 4.62 -20.16 -20.94
CA ARG A 104 6.09 -20.15 -20.79
C ARG A 104 6.58 -19.20 -19.69
N TYR A 105 5.68 -18.61 -18.92
CA TYR A 105 6.04 -17.67 -17.85
C TYR A 105 6.46 -18.41 -16.57
N PRO A 106 7.63 -18.11 -15.97
CA PRO A 106 8.08 -18.75 -14.76
C PRO A 106 7.14 -18.44 -13.58
N ARG A 107 6.44 -19.48 -13.10
CA ARG A 107 5.41 -19.38 -12.03
C ARG A 107 5.95 -18.78 -10.74
N SER A 108 7.24 -18.97 -10.45
CA SER A 108 7.92 -18.43 -9.26
C SER A 108 7.96 -16.90 -9.23
N VAL A 109 7.91 -16.22 -10.38
CA VAL A 109 7.88 -14.75 -10.43
C VAL A 109 6.57 -14.21 -9.85
N PHE A 110 5.45 -14.91 -10.01
CA PHE A 110 4.18 -14.48 -9.44
C PHE A 110 4.18 -14.56 -7.91
N ILE A 111 4.72 -15.65 -7.36
CA ILE A 111 4.79 -15.84 -5.90
C ILE A 111 5.74 -14.81 -5.29
N ILE A 112 6.95 -14.67 -5.85
CA ILE A 112 7.95 -13.71 -5.37
C ILE A 112 7.43 -12.27 -5.53
N GLY A 113 6.81 -11.97 -6.68
CA GLY A 113 6.22 -10.66 -6.95
C GLY A 113 5.08 -10.32 -6.02
N GLY A 114 4.16 -11.25 -5.74
CA GLY A 114 3.07 -11.07 -4.79
C GLY A 114 3.57 -10.83 -3.37
N LEU A 115 4.57 -11.61 -2.92
CA LEU A 115 5.20 -11.42 -1.61
C LEU A 115 5.91 -10.07 -1.48
N LEU A 116 6.70 -9.68 -2.49
CA LEU A 116 7.34 -8.36 -2.56
C LEU A 116 6.28 -7.26 -2.56
N ASN A 117 5.22 -7.41 -3.34
CA ASN A 117 4.15 -6.42 -3.43
C ASN A 117 3.46 -6.25 -2.06
N ALA A 118 3.11 -7.36 -1.39
CA ALA A 118 2.56 -7.34 -0.03
C ALA A 118 3.51 -6.65 0.97
N ALA A 119 4.80 -6.98 0.90
CA ALA A 119 5.81 -6.36 1.75
C ALA A 119 5.91 -4.85 1.50
N PHE A 120 6.02 -4.40 0.24
CA PHE A 120 6.10 -2.99 -0.12
C PHE A 120 4.86 -2.20 0.31
N LEU A 121 3.66 -2.68 -0.04
CA LEU A 121 2.40 -2.02 0.35
C LEU A 121 2.24 -2.01 1.88
N GLY A 122 2.60 -3.10 2.54
CA GLY A 122 2.63 -3.20 3.99
C GLY A 122 3.58 -2.16 4.62
N SER A 123 4.82 -2.08 4.13
CA SER A 123 5.84 -1.15 4.63
C SER A 123 5.43 0.31 4.47
N VAL A 124 4.89 0.72 3.31
CA VAL A 124 4.42 2.09 3.08
C VAL A 124 3.35 2.47 4.13
N ARG A 125 2.40 1.57 4.39
CA ARG A 125 1.31 1.80 5.36
C ARG A 125 1.79 1.81 6.80
N LEU A 126 2.67 0.90 7.16
CA LEU A 126 3.29 0.87 8.50
C LEU A 126 4.08 2.15 8.75
N LEU A 127 4.82 2.65 7.76
CA LEU A 127 5.59 3.89 7.88
C LEU A 127 4.68 5.12 8.04
N LEU A 128 3.59 5.19 7.26
CA LEU A 128 2.58 6.24 7.40
C LEU A 128 1.89 6.19 8.77
N LYS A 129 1.56 4.99 9.26
CA LYS A 129 0.98 4.77 10.60
C LYS A 129 1.92 5.27 11.69
N LEU A 130 3.19 4.85 11.64
CA LEU A 130 4.20 5.22 12.62
C LEU A 130 4.39 6.74 12.64
N ARG A 131 4.54 7.39 11.47
CA ARG A 131 4.65 8.85 11.37
C ARG A 131 3.48 9.57 12.02
N HIS A 132 2.28 9.09 11.81
CA HIS A 132 1.10 9.78 12.27
C HIS A 132 0.80 9.50 13.75
N GLN A 133 1.13 8.30 14.26
CA GLN A 133 1.16 8.02 15.70
C GLN A 133 2.20 8.92 16.41
N LEU A 134 3.41 9.03 15.86
CA LEU A 134 4.45 9.92 16.38
C LEU A 134 4.01 11.39 16.37
N ASN A 135 3.37 11.85 15.29
CA ASN A 135 2.81 13.21 15.22
C ASN A 135 1.69 13.42 16.26
N ARG A 136 0.84 12.42 16.51
CA ARG A 136 -0.20 12.50 17.53
C ARG A 136 0.39 12.57 18.93
N LEU A 137 1.42 11.77 19.21
CA LEU A 137 2.16 11.81 20.48
C LEU A 137 2.88 13.14 20.68
N ARG A 138 3.56 13.66 19.65
CA ARG A 138 4.19 14.99 19.68
C ARG A 138 3.17 16.11 19.93
N ARG A 139 2.01 16.07 19.27
CA ARG A 139 0.93 17.04 19.53
C ARG A 139 0.37 16.90 20.94
N ALA A 140 0.18 15.67 21.43
CA ALA A 140 -0.28 15.41 22.80
C ALA A 140 0.73 15.90 23.85
N GLN A 141 2.03 15.77 23.60
CA GLN A 141 3.07 16.37 24.44
C GLN A 141 3.04 17.90 24.37
N HIS A 142 2.77 18.48 23.20
CA HIS A 142 2.65 19.93 23.03
C HIS A 142 1.38 20.51 23.70
N THR A 143 0.28 19.77 23.75
CA THR A 143 -0.94 20.16 24.50
C THR A 143 -0.85 19.84 26.00
N GLN A 144 -0.09 18.82 26.41
CA GLN A 144 0.27 18.62 27.83
C GLN A 144 1.11 19.77 28.40
N ASN A 145 1.80 20.55 27.55
CA ASN A 145 2.49 21.78 27.96
C ASN A 145 1.56 23.01 28.05
N ARG A 146 0.27 22.86 27.73
CA ARG A 146 -0.81 23.78 28.12
C ARG A 146 -1.68 23.12 29.19
N ARG A 147 -1.09 22.77 30.33
CA ARG A 147 -1.86 22.66 31.58
C ARG A 147 -2.18 24.08 32.02
N VAL A 148 -3.29 24.64 31.55
CA VAL A 148 -3.87 25.82 32.20
C VAL A 148 -4.60 25.29 33.43
N LEU A 149 -3.87 25.23 34.54
CA LEU A 149 -4.45 25.05 35.86
C LEU A 149 -5.10 26.38 36.25
N ILE A 150 -6.41 26.49 36.12
CA ILE A 150 -7.14 27.64 36.66
C ILE A 150 -7.27 27.40 38.16
N PHE A 151 -6.38 28.01 38.93
CA PHE A 151 -6.46 28.04 40.39
C PHE A 151 -7.12 29.36 40.79
N GLY A 152 -8.28 29.31 41.46
CA GLY A 152 -9.04 30.49 41.87
C GLY A 152 -10.31 30.79 41.06
N ALA A 153 -10.80 29.87 40.22
CA ALA A 153 -12.19 29.94 39.78
C ALA A 153 -13.06 29.46 40.95
N GLY A 154 -13.62 30.40 41.73
CA GLY A 154 -14.75 30.09 42.62
C GLY A 154 -15.97 29.65 41.81
N ASP A 155 -17.19 29.95 42.26
CA ASP A 155 -18.44 29.49 41.63
C ASP A 155 -18.58 29.81 40.12
N ALA A 156 -17.84 30.79 39.60
CA ALA A 156 -17.79 31.10 38.17
C ALA A 156 -17.21 29.95 37.29
N GLY A 157 -16.43 29.02 37.87
CA GLY A 157 -15.91 27.85 37.16
C GLY A 157 -16.92 26.71 36.99
N ALA A 158 -17.96 26.66 37.84
CA ALA A 158 -18.96 25.59 37.80
C ALA A 158 -20.07 25.82 36.74
N LEU A 159 -20.29 27.08 36.35
CA LEU A 159 -21.31 27.45 35.34
C LEU A 159 -20.84 27.25 33.88
N LEU A 160 -19.54 27.04 33.67
CA LEU A 160 -18.95 26.83 32.33
C LEU A 160 -18.36 25.42 32.14
N ALA A 161 -18.65 24.50 33.08
CA ALA A 161 -18.35 23.07 32.97
C ALA A 161 -19.53 22.29 32.37
#